data_AF-A0A800AI73-F1
#
_entry.id   AF-A0A800AI73-F1
#
_cell.length_a   1.000
_cell.length_b   1.000
_cell.length_c   1.000
_cell.angle_alpha   90.00
_cell.angle_beta   90.00
_cell.angle_gamma   90.00
#
_symmetry.space_group_name_H-M   'P 1'
#
loop_
_entity.id
_entity.type
_entity.pdbx_description
1 polymer ?
#
loop_
_entity_poly.entity_id
_entity_poly.type
_entity_poly.pdbx_seq_one_letter_code
_entity_poly.pdbx_strand_id
1 'polypeptide(L)'
;MARPFVEIKVRDNGLNAILDTGSWRSYIREEFAEGFPEAPVQPFEVRLGGQTSRLSKGILISGAVKDTGGKEYLFSGIFFPVKDLGAENGKNIDILVGSLLLEDWGAVIDNSKAPPTVDYRRLREGILVEL
;
A
#
# COMPACT_ATOMS: atom_id res chain seq x y z
N MET A 1 5.40 17.34 -1.53
CA MET A 1 5.53 16.69 -0.21
C MET A 1 6.12 15.31 -0.45
N ALA A 2 7.17 14.90 0.27
CA ALA A 2 7.77 13.58 0.05
C ALA A 2 6.85 12.49 0.63
N ARG A 3 6.52 11.47 -0.16
CA ARG A 3 5.74 10.32 0.30
C ARG A 3 6.65 9.39 1.11
N PRO A 4 6.22 8.84 2.26
CA PRO A 4 6.99 7.81 2.93
C PRO A 4 7.24 6.63 1.98
N PHE A 5 8.51 6.25 1.84
CA PHE A 5 8.93 5.11 1.04
C PHE A 5 9.38 4.01 2.00
N VAL A 6 8.64 2.90 2.02
CA VAL A 6 8.80 1.81 2.99
C VAL A 6 8.93 0.48 2.28
N GLU A 7 9.42 -0.53 3.00
CA GLU A 7 9.40 -1.92 2.55
C GLU A 7 8.14 -2.61 3.10
N ILE A 8 7.38 -3.26 2.22
CA ILE A 8 6.27 -4.14 2.58
C ILE A 8 6.63 -5.55 2.15
N LYS A 9 6.58 -6.50 3.09
CA LYS A 9 6.73 -7.92 2.79
C LYS A 9 5.39 -8.51 2.37
N VAL A 10 5.36 -9.10 1.20
CA VAL A 10 4.22 -9.85 0.68
C VAL A 10 4.74 -11.21 0.23
N ARG A 11 4.27 -12.30 0.85
CA ARG A 11 4.89 -13.63 0.74
C ARG A 11 6.39 -13.53 1.08
N ASP A 12 7.25 -14.06 0.22
CA ASP A 12 8.71 -14.02 0.37
C ASP A 12 9.37 -12.79 -0.27
N ASN A 13 8.57 -11.84 -0.81
CA ASN A 13 9.08 -10.66 -1.52
C ASN A 13 9.07 -9.42 -0.62
N GLY A 14 10.21 -8.72 -0.53
CA GLY A 14 10.29 -7.35 -0.02
C GLY A 14 10.00 -6.36 -1.14
N LEU A 15 8.83 -5.71 -1.08
CA LEU A 15 8.31 -4.82 -2.11
C LEU A 15 8.45 -3.36 -1.71
N ASN A 16 8.89 -2.53 -2.65
CA ASN A 16 9.00 -1.10 -2.48
C ASN A 16 7.61 -0.45 -2.47
N ALA A 17 7.24 0.17 -1.36
CA ALA A 17 5.92 0.76 -1.19
C ALA A 17 5.99 2.27 -0.94
N ILE A 18 5.04 3.00 -1.51
CA ILE A 18 4.74 4.37 -1.08
C ILE A 18 3.46 4.42 -0.26
N LEU A 19 3.44 5.27 0.75
CA LEU A 19 2.22 5.61 1.47
C LEU A 19 1.67 6.91 0.90
N ASP A 20 0.51 6.83 0.24
CA ASP A 20 -0.04 7.93 -0.53
C ASP A 20 -1.44 8.31 -0.02
N THR A 21 -1.50 9.34 0.82
CA THR A 21 -2.76 9.89 1.35
C THR A 21 -3.62 10.55 0.27
N GLY A 22 -3.07 10.84 -0.91
CA GLY A 22 -3.80 11.39 -2.06
C GLY A 22 -4.48 10.33 -2.91
N SER A 23 -4.14 9.05 -2.73
CA SER A 23 -4.83 7.93 -3.38
C SER A 23 -5.85 7.31 -2.45
N TRP A 24 -7.09 7.16 -2.89
CA TRP A 24 -8.11 6.51 -2.06
C TRP A 24 -7.87 5.00 -1.88
N ARG A 25 -7.43 4.32 -2.94
CA ARG A 25 -7.27 2.86 -2.99
C ARG A 25 -5.80 2.47 -3.02
N SER A 26 -5.53 1.21 -2.69
CA SER A 26 -4.20 0.62 -2.75
C SER A 26 -4.00 -0.17 -4.04
N TYR A 27 -2.80 -0.11 -4.59
CA TYR A 27 -2.46 -0.73 -5.88
C TYR A 27 -1.17 -1.53 -5.76
N ILE A 28 -1.01 -2.51 -6.63
CA ILE A 28 0.18 -3.36 -6.69
C ILE A 28 0.53 -3.64 -8.15
N ARG A 29 1.82 -3.75 -8.47
CA ARG A 29 2.24 -4.18 -9.81
C ARG A 29 1.72 -5.59 -10.10
N GLU A 30 1.16 -5.79 -11.29
CA GLU A 30 0.45 -7.02 -11.66
C GLU A 30 1.34 -8.28 -11.56
N GLU A 31 2.65 -8.15 -11.76
CA GLU A 31 3.62 -9.24 -11.62
C GLU A 31 3.68 -9.83 -10.19
N PHE A 32 3.24 -9.08 -9.17
CA PHE A 32 3.16 -9.55 -7.79
C PHE A 32 1.76 -10.01 -7.39
N ALA A 33 0.77 -9.89 -8.28
CA ALA A 33 -0.63 -10.19 -7.99
C ALA A 33 -1.00 -11.67 -8.21
N GLU A 34 -0.19 -12.43 -8.94
CA GLU A 34 -0.51 -13.80 -9.33
C GLU A 34 -0.69 -14.73 -8.12
N GLY A 35 -1.74 -15.55 -8.14
CA GLY A 35 -2.05 -16.54 -7.10
C GLY A 35 -2.72 -15.98 -5.83
N PHE A 36 -2.99 -14.67 -5.75
CA PHE A 36 -3.81 -14.13 -4.67
C PHE A 36 -5.31 -14.34 -4.94
N PRO A 37 -6.14 -14.51 -3.90
CA PRO A 37 -7.59 -14.56 -4.06
C PRO A 37 -8.12 -13.27 -4.69
N GLU A 38 -8.99 -13.41 -5.70
CA GLU A 38 -9.64 -12.28 -6.34
C GLU A 38 -10.79 -11.75 -5.47
N ALA A 39 -10.90 -10.43 -5.40
CA ALA A 39 -12.01 -9.73 -4.78
C ALA A 39 -12.81 -9.00 -5.88
N PRO A 40 -14.07 -9.38 -6.16
CA PRO A 40 -14.86 -8.70 -7.18
C PRO A 40 -15.17 -7.27 -6.73
N VAL A 41 -15.08 -6.32 -7.65
CA VAL A 41 -15.42 -4.91 -7.40
C VAL A 41 -16.27 -4.34 -8.52
N GLN A 42 -17.00 -3.27 -8.23
CA GLN A 42 -17.59 -2.44 -9.28
C GLN A 42 -16.48 -1.87 -10.16
N PRO A 43 -16.52 -2.05 -11.50
CA PRO A 43 -15.45 -1.56 -12.36
C PRO A 43 -15.25 -0.04 -12.26
N PHE A 44 -14.00 0.39 -12.25
CA PHE A 44 -13.64 1.80 -12.22
C PHE A 44 -12.37 2.06 -13.04
N GLU A 45 -12.14 3.33 -13.38
CA GLU A 45 -10.91 3.75 -14.05
C GLU A 45 -9.98 4.45 -13.06
N VAL A 46 -8.69 4.27 -13.26
CA VAL A 46 -7.63 4.96 -12.51
C VAL A 46 -6.54 5.42 -13.46
N ARG A 47 -5.90 6.55 -13.15
CA ARG A 47 -4.70 7.02 -13.82
C ARG A 47 -3.49 6.92 -12.90
N LEU A 48 -2.58 5.98 -13.19
CA LEU A 48 -1.35 5.72 -12.44
C LEU A 48 -0.19 5.50 -13.41
N GLY A 49 1.05 5.88 -13.03
CA GLY A 49 2.22 5.70 -13.90
C GLY A 49 2.10 6.40 -15.27
N GLY A 50 1.26 7.44 -15.39
CA GLY A 50 0.96 8.10 -16.66
C GLY A 50 -0.03 7.35 -17.56
N GLN A 51 -0.52 6.18 -17.18
CA GLN A 51 -1.46 5.35 -17.93
C GLN A 51 -2.85 5.35 -17.30
N THR A 52 -3.90 5.22 -18.12
CA THR A 52 -5.26 4.96 -17.66
C THR A 52 -5.53 3.46 -17.71
N SER A 53 -5.98 2.88 -16.59
CA SER A 53 -6.33 1.47 -16.47
C SER A 53 -7.78 1.33 -16.02
N ARG A 54 -8.52 0.42 -16.67
CA ARG A 54 -9.86 0.01 -16.24
C ARG A 54 -9.73 -1.24 -15.38
N LEU A 55 -10.17 -1.15 -14.14
CA LEU A 55 -10.07 -2.20 -13.13
C LEU A 55 -11.44 -2.78 -12.85
N SER A 56 -11.55 -4.10 -12.82
CA SER A 56 -12.79 -4.84 -12.52
C SER A 56 -12.64 -5.86 -11.40
N LYS A 57 -11.42 -6.04 -10.87
CA LYS A 57 -11.10 -6.92 -9.76
C LYS A 57 -10.00 -6.33 -8.90
N GLY A 58 -10.10 -6.53 -7.59
CA GLY A 58 -8.99 -6.42 -6.65
C GLY A 58 -8.45 -7.80 -6.30
N ILE A 59 -7.41 -7.83 -5.50
CA ILE A 59 -6.86 -9.05 -4.88
C ILE A 59 -6.71 -8.84 -3.38
N LEU A 60 -6.96 -9.91 -2.62
CA LEU A 60 -6.74 -9.92 -1.17
C LEU A 60 -5.28 -10.22 -0.88
N ILE A 61 -4.58 -9.27 -0.29
CA ILE A 61 -3.18 -9.41 0.13
C ILE A 61 -3.13 -9.47 1.65
N SER A 62 -2.30 -10.36 2.17
CA SER A 62 -1.81 -10.29 3.55
C SER A 62 -0.30 -10.18 3.54
N GLY A 63 0.25 -9.41 4.46
CA GLY A 63 1.67 -9.11 4.49
C GLY A 63 2.14 -8.49 5.79
N ALA A 64 3.36 -7.99 5.76
CA ALA A 64 4.01 -7.33 6.88
C ALA A 64 4.55 -5.97 6.45
N VAL A 65 4.37 -4.95 7.28
CA VAL A 65 4.97 -3.63 7.10
C VAL A 65 5.85 -3.30 8.30
N LYS A 66 7.01 -2.68 8.05
CA LYS A 66 7.89 -2.20 9.12
C LYS A 66 7.65 -0.72 9.37
N ASP A 67 7.49 -0.33 10.63
CA ASP A 67 7.56 1.08 11.01
C ASP A 67 9.00 1.60 10.95
N THR A 68 9.15 2.90 11.19
CA THR A 68 10.47 3.54 11.24
C THR A 68 11.34 3.14 12.42
N GLY A 69 10.77 2.51 13.45
CA GLY A 69 11.50 1.88 14.54
C GLY A 69 11.99 0.45 14.22
N GLY A 70 11.66 -0.07 13.03
CA GLY A 70 12.01 -1.42 12.59
C GLY A 70 11.08 -2.52 13.11
N LYS A 71 9.98 -2.17 13.80
CA LYS A 71 9.00 -3.14 14.26
C LYS A 71 8.06 -3.52 13.12
N GLU A 72 7.82 -4.83 12.99
CA GLU A 72 7.01 -5.41 11.92
C GLU A 72 5.58 -5.64 12.40
N TYR A 73 4.60 -5.31 11.54
CA TYR A 73 3.18 -5.47 11.81
C TYR A 73 2.49 -6.18 10.65
N LEU A 74 1.60 -7.11 10.97
CA LEU A 74 0.81 -7.84 10.00
C LEU A 74 -0.41 -7.02 9.58
N PHE A 75 -0.79 -7.15 8.30
CA PHE A 75 -2.02 -6.57 7.78
C PHE A 75 -2.64 -7.48 6.72
N SER A 76 -3.92 -7.22 6.44
CA SER A 76 -4.62 -7.73 5.27
C SER A 76 -5.39 -6.60 4.59
N GLY A 77 -5.55 -6.64 3.28
CA GLY A 77 -6.28 -5.59 2.56
C GLY A 77 -6.48 -5.90 1.08
N ILE A 78 -7.34 -5.13 0.44
CA ILE A 78 -7.59 -5.24 -1.00
C ILE A 78 -6.62 -4.32 -1.75
N PHE A 79 -5.92 -4.88 -2.73
CA PHE A 79 -5.05 -4.16 -3.64
C PHE A 79 -5.51 -4.36 -5.07
N PHE A 80 -5.38 -3.33 -5.91
CA PHE A 80 -5.76 -3.40 -7.30
C PHE A 80 -4.52 -3.59 -8.19
N PRO A 81 -4.45 -4.70 -8.96
CA PRO A 81 -3.34 -4.94 -9.87
C PRO A 81 -3.30 -3.89 -10.99
N VAL A 82 -2.12 -3.33 -11.25
CA VAL A 82 -1.87 -2.41 -12.37
C VAL A 82 -0.51 -2.71 -13.00
N LYS A 83 -0.31 -2.27 -14.24
CA LYS A 83 0.95 -2.49 -14.98
C LYS A 83 2.13 -1.72 -14.40
N ASP A 84 1.90 -0.46 -14.06
CA ASP A 84 2.94 0.47 -13.63
C ASP A 84 2.40 1.44 -12.57
N LEU A 85 3.21 1.68 -11.55
CA LEU A 85 2.96 2.64 -10.47
C LEU A 85 3.92 3.84 -10.52
N GLY A 86 4.88 3.83 -11.45
CA GLY A 86 5.95 4.80 -11.56
C GLY A 86 7.13 4.49 -10.66
N ALA A 87 7.95 5.51 -10.41
CA ALA A 87 9.16 5.42 -9.61
C ALA A 87 9.26 6.60 -8.63
N GLU A 88 9.88 6.35 -7.48
CA GLU A 88 10.20 7.36 -6.45
C GLU A 88 11.64 7.10 -6.00
N ASN A 89 12.45 8.15 -5.79
CA ASN A 89 13.83 8.03 -5.34
C ASN A 89 14.71 7.07 -6.19
N GLY A 90 14.47 7.01 -7.50
CA GLY A 90 15.20 6.12 -8.42
C GLY A 90 14.84 4.63 -8.31
N LYS A 91 13.81 4.28 -7.54
CA LYS A 91 13.30 2.91 -7.38
C LYS A 91 11.89 2.81 -7.95
N ASN A 92 11.59 1.68 -8.59
CA ASN A 92 10.23 1.37 -9.01
C ASN A 92 9.33 1.21 -7.79
N ILE A 93 8.10 1.69 -7.92
CA ILE A 93 7.06 1.50 -6.91
C ILE A 93 6.39 0.15 -7.19
N ASP A 94 6.47 -0.76 -6.23
CA ASP A 94 5.84 -2.09 -6.32
C ASP A 94 4.43 -2.06 -5.74
N ILE A 95 4.23 -1.27 -4.69
CA ILE A 95 2.97 -1.08 -3.99
C ILE A 95 2.70 0.41 -3.76
N LEU A 96 1.46 0.81 -3.96
CA LEU A 96 0.93 2.10 -3.49
C LEU A 96 -0.12 1.81 -2.43
N VAL A 97 0.10 2.26 -1.19
CA VAL A 97 -0.87 2.14 -0.11
C VAL A 97 -1.70 3.42 -0.03
N GLY A 98 -2.99 3.29 -0.34
CA GLY A 98 -3.94 4.42 -0.33
C GLY A 98 -4.54 4.70 1.05
N SER A 99 -5.23 5.83 1.16
CA SER A 99 -5.79 6.37 2.39
C SER A 99 -6.70 5.39 3.13
N LEU A 100 -7.51 4.57 2.43
CA LEU A 100 -8.40 3.61 3.08
C LEU A 100 -7.63 2.61 3.96
N LEU A 101 -6.53 2.07 3.44
CA LEU A 101 -5.71 1.12 4.18
C LEU A 101 -4.84 1.83 5.23
N LEU A 102 -4.38 3.06 4.94
CA LEU A 102 -3.66 3.88 5.92
C LEU A 102 -4.52 4.21 7.15
N GLU A 103 -5.80 4.52 6.94
CA GLU A 103 -6.76 4.78 8.02
C GLU A 103 -7.02 3.52 8.84
N ASP A 104 -7.20 2.37 8.19
CA ASP A 104 -7.32 1.07 8.85
C ASP A 104 -6.11 0.77 9.75
N TRP A 105 -4.89 1.03 9.25
CA TRP A 105 -3.65 0.85 10.00
C TRP A 105 -3.45 1.87 11.13
N GLY A 106 -4.27 2.93 11.19
CA GLY A 106 -4.07 4.06 12.09
C GLY A 106 -2.74 4.77 11.82
N ALA A 107 -2.36 4.85 10.54
CA ALA A 107 -1.10 5.38 10.09
C ALA A 107 -0.99 6.88 10.40
N VAL A 108 0.09 7.28 11.06
CA VAL A 108 0.42 8.67 11.35
C VAL A 108 1.77 8.99 10.74
N ILE A 109 1.74 9.90 9.78
CA ILE A 109 2.91 10.31 8.99
C ILE A 109 3.43 11.64 9.55
N ASP A 110 4.65 11.61 10.07
CA ASP A 110 5.39 12.80 10.50
C ASP A 110 6.28 13.29 9.36
N ASN A 111 5.81 14.35 8.70
CA ASN A 111 6.50 15.02 7.59
C ASN A 111 7.52 16.08 8.05
N SER A 112 7.70 16.29 9.36
CA SER A 112 8.73 17.22 9.86
C SER A 112 10.16 16.67 9.69
N LYS A 113 10.29 15.37 9.41
CA LYS A 113 11.56 14.66 9.18
C LYS A 113 11.76 14.34 7.70
N ALA A 114 13.03 14.22 7.31
CA ALA A 114 13.45 13.77 5.99
C ALA A 114 14.42 12.58 6.15
N PRO A 115 14.02 11.33 5.79
CA PRO A 115 12.72 10.94 5.24
C PRO A 115 11.56 11.05 6.25
N PRO A 116 10.30 11.17 5.80
CA PRO A 116 9.15 11.15 6.68
C PRO A 116 9.10 9.88 7.53
N THR A 117 8.67 10.00 8.78
CA THR A 117 8.50 8.83 9.66
C THR A 117 7.03 8.43 9.77
N VAL A 118 6.79 7.14 9.98
CA VAL A 118 5.45 6.57 10.03
C VAL A 118 5.30 5.72 11.28
N ASP A 119 4.16 5.88 11.95
CA ASP A 119 3.69 5.05 13.06
C ASP A 119 2.34 4.40 12.69
N TYR A 120 2.19 3.10 12.89
CA TYR A 120 0.98 2.33 12.59
C TYR A 120 0.23 1.99 13.88
N ARG A 121 -0.48 2.98 14.46
CA ARG A 121 -1.00 2.85 15.84
C ARG A 121 -1.97 1.68 16.02
N ARG A 122 -2.92 1.51 15.09
CA ARG A 122 -3.95 0.45 15.19
C ARG A 122 -3.34 -0.93 15.01
N LEU A 123 -2.41 -1.08 14.06
CA LEU A 123 -1.68 -2.33 13.88
C LEU A 123 -0.84 -2.68 15.12
N ARG A 124 -0.21 -1.69 15.75
CA ARG A 124 0.59 -1.87 16.97
C ARG A 124 -0.23 -2.28 18.19
N GLU A 125 -1.42 -1.72 18.32
CA GLU A 125 -2.32 -1.92 19.46
C GLU A 125 -3.26 -3.13 19.26
N GLY A 126 -3.29 -3.72 18.06
CA GLY A 126 -4.20 -4.80 17.71
C GLY A 126 -5.66 -4.34 17.62
N ILE A 127 -5.89 -3.05 17.46
CA ILE A 127 -7.23 -2.45 17.41
C ILE A 127 -7.68 -2.45 15.95
N LEU A 128 -8.31 -3.54 15.51
CA LEU A 128 -9.14 -3.50 14.31
C LEU A 128 -10.51 -2.95 14.74
N VAL A 129 -10.83 -1.74 14.31
CA VAL A 129 -12.12 -1.12 14.59
C VAL A 129 -13.20 -1.85 13.80
N GLU A 130 -14.17 -2.45 14.51
CA GLU A 130 -15.47 -2.76 13.92
C GLU A 130 -16.15 -1.42 13.55
N LEU A 131 -16.63 -1.33 12.30
CA LEU A 131 -17.40 -0.20 11.79
C LEU A 131 -18.87 -0.30 12.20
#